data_AF-A0A257ITS0-F1
#
_entry.id   AF-A0A257ITS0-F1
#
_cell.length_a   1.000
_cell.length_b   1.000
_cell.length_c   1.000
_cell.angle_alpha   90.00
_cell.angle_beta   90.00
_cell.angle_gamma   90.00
#
_symmetry.space_group_name_H-M   'P 1'
#
loop_
_entity.id
_entity.type
_entity.pdbx_description
1 polymer ?
#
loop_
_entity_poly.entity_id
_entity_poly.type
_entity_poly.pdbx_seq_one_letter_code
_entity_poly.pdbx_strand_id
1 'polypeptide(L)'
;MKYIVIKCLFLGLLLLKNDAQAQVSLYRNVLPNGNIKKEYVEAKNNKNEVQVVFSGLFLFYKTFFSSQDLTVCTFTPSCSEYGILAVKKYGMVKGGVMTMDRLTRCNGLSPHNYEFDKTKMLLKDDPRITPAVSVVSNIK
;
A
#
# COMPACT_ATOMS: atom_id res chain seq x y z
N MET A 1 -59.53 3.83 -2.45
CA MET A 1 -58.44 3.24 -1.64
C MET A 1 -57.08 3.17 -2.35
N LYS A 2 -56.98 2.66 -3.60
CA LYS A 2 -55.68 2.52 -4.31
C LYS A 2 -54.86 3.82 -4.40
N TYR A 3 -55.51 4.97 -4.66
CA TYR A 3 -54.84 6.28 -4.74
C TYR A 3 -54.25 6.80 -3.42
N ILE A 4 -54.87 6.46 -2.28
CA ILE A 4 -54.41 6.90 -0.96
C ILE A 4 -53.12 6.16 -0.60
N VAL A 5 -53.10 4.84 -0.82
CA VAL A 5 -51.90 4.02 -0.61
C VAL A 5 -50.75 4.47 -1.51
N ILE A 6 -51.02 4.76 -2.79
CA ILE A 6 -49.99 5.25 -3.74
C ILE A 6 -49.42 6.61 -3.29
N LYS A 7 -50.27 7.56 -2.87
CA LYS A 7 -49.79 8.86 -2.37
C LYS A 7 -48.99 8.73 -1.07
N CYS A 8 -49.40 7.85 -0.15
CA CYS A 8 -48.64 7.57 1.08
C CYS A 8 -47.28 6.93 0.78
N LEU A 9 -47.22 6.00 -0.17
CA LEU A 9 -45.96 5.35 -0.60
C LEU A 9 -45.02 6.35 -1.26
N PHE A 10 -45.55 7.24 -2.09
CA PHE A 10 -44.78 8.30 -2.75
C PHE A 10 -44.27 9.36 -1.75
N LEU A 11 -45.12 9.76 -0.79
CA LEU A 11 -44.74 10.67 0.29
C LEU A 11 -43.68 10.05 1.22
N GLY A 12 -43.84 8.76 1.56
CA GLY A 12 -42.83 8.01 2.31
C GLY A 12 -41.49 7.94 1.58
N LEU A 13 -41.50 7.70 0.27
CA LEU A 13 -40.28 7.69 -0.56
C LEU A 13 -39.58 9.06 -0.59
N LEU A 14 -40.35 10.15 -0.60
CA LEU A 14 -39.82 11.52 -0.56
C LEU A 14 -39.19 11.85 0.79
N LEU A 15 -39.78 11.40 1.90
CA LEU A 15 -39.22 11.58 3.24
C LEU A 15 -37.91 10.80 3.41
N LEU A 16 -37.83 9.55 2.92
CA LEU A 16 -36.60 8.74 2.98
C LEU A 16 -35.43 9.34 2.17
N LYS A 17 -35.72 10.05 1.07
CA LYS A 17 -34.68 10.73 0.28
C LYS A 17 -34.06 11.92 1.00
N ASN A 18 -34.83 12.65 1.82
CA ASN A 18 -34.31 13.81 2.55
C ASN A 18 -33.29 13.41 3.63
N ASP A 19 -33.57 12.36 4.40
CA ASP A 19 -32.67 11.88 5.45
C ASP A 19 -31.35 11.30 4.87
N ALA A 20 -31.45 10.60 3.73
CA ALA A 20 -30.28 10.09 3.03
C ALA A 20 -29.38 11.22 2.49
N GLN A 21 -29.97 12.30 1.95
CA GLN A 21 -29.20 13.47 1.50
C GLN A 21 -28.53 14.20 2.67
N ALA A 22 -29.17 14.25 3.84
CA ALA A 22 -28.64 14.87 5.06
C ALA A 22 -27.46 14.06 5.65
N GLN A 23 -27.52 12.73 5.64
CA GLN A 23 -26.38 11.90 6.06
C GLN A 23 -25.20 12.04 5.09
N VAL A 24 -25.44 11.95 3.78
CA VAL A 24 -24.37 12.06 2.77
C VAL A 24 -23.68 13.42 2.80
N SER A 25 -24.40 14.51 3.06
CA SER A 25 -23.80 15.85 3.16
C SER A 25 -22.90 16.01 4.40
N LEU A 26 -23.24 15.35 5.51
CA LEU A 26 -22.42 15.33 6.72
C LEU A 26 -21.11 14.57 6.49
N TYR A 27 -21.16 13.39 5.85
CA TYR A 27 -19.96 12.61 5.54
C TYR A 27 -19.09 13.23 4.44
N ARG A 28 -19.67 14.01 3.50
CA ARG A 28 -18.92 14.69 2.43
C ARG A 28 -17.83 15.64 2.95
N ASN A 29 -18.05 16.25 4.12
CA ASN A 29 -17.08 17.17 4.73
C ASN A 29 -16.01 16.45 5.58
N VAL A 30 -16.22 15.16 5.88
CA VAL A 30 -15.29 14.33 6.67
C VAL A 30 -14.40 13.49 5.75
N LEU A 31 -14.92 13.04 4.61
CA LEU A 31 -14.13 12.30 3.64
C LEU A 31 -13.19 13.25 2.90
N PRO A 32 -11.86 13.07 2.98
CA PRO A 32 -10.95 13.82 2.13
C PRO A 32 -11.34 13.57 0.67
N ASN A 33 -11.37 14.62 -0.16
CA ASN A 33 -11.60 14.49 -1.60
C ASN A 33 -10.71 13.34 -2.11
N GLY A 34 -11.34 12.24 -2.55
CA GLY A 34 -10.73 10.92 -2.74
C GLY A 34 -9.70 10.81 -3.86
N ASN A 35 -9.05 11.90 -4.22
CA ASN A 35 -8.03 11.98 -5.26
C ASN A 35 -6.62 11.80 -4.68
N ILE A 36 -6.46 10.90 -3.70
CA ILE A 36 -5.15 10.44 -3.24
C ILE A 36 -4.67 9.40 -4.25
N LYS A 37 -4.15 9.88 -5.39
CA LYS A 37 -3.42 9.00 -6.30
C LYS A 37 -2.15 8.54 -5.57
N LYS A 38 -2.06 7.25 -5.25
CA LYS A 38 -0.80 6.66 -4.76
C LYS A 38 0.22 6.76 -5.89
N GLU A 39 1.11 7.75 -5.84
CA GLU A 39 2.20 7.91 -6.82
C GLU A 39 3.39 7.03 -6.41
N TYR A 40 3.78 6.10 -7.30
CA TYR A 40 4.90 5.18 -7.10
C TYR A 40 6.17 5.80 -7.67
N VAL A 41 6.78 6.70 -6.91
CA VAL A 41 7.97 7.45 -7.34
C VAL A 41 9.12 6.50 -7.67
N GLU A 42 9.20 5.37 -6.97
CA GLU A 42 10.23 4.36 -7.13
C GLU A 42 10.06 3.58 -8.43
N ALA A 43 8.84 3.44 -8.97
CA ALA A 43 8.62 2.75 -10.25
C ALA A 43 8.89 3.65 -11.47
N LYS A 44 8.95 4.97 -11.29
CA LYS A 44 9.01 5.98 -12.37
C LYS A 44 10.39 6.09 -13.05
N ASN A 45 11.46 5.84 -12.31
CA ASN A 45 12.84 6.08 -12.78
C ASN A 45 13.61 4.77 -13.03
N ASN A 46 13.18 3.98 -14.03
CA ASN A 46 13.82 2.73 -14.43
C ASN A 46 14.87 2.99 -15.51
N LYS A 47 16.09 2.49 -15.32
CA LYS A 47 17.20 2.68 -16.27
C LYS A 47 17.29 1.59 -17.34
N ASN A 48 16.80 0.40 -17.03
CA ASN A 48 16.92 -0.81 -17.86
C ASN A 48 15.55 -1.45 -18.11
N GLU A 49 15.42 -2.17 -19.22
CA GLU A 49 14.20 -2.92 -19.58
C GLU A 49 13.79 -3.93 -18.49
N VAL A 50 14.78 -4.59 -17.90
CA VAL A 50 14.58 -5.53 -16.78
C VAL A 50 13.93 -4.84 -15.56
N GLN A 51 14.29 -3.59 -15.28
CA GLN A 51 13.69 -2.83 -14.18
C GLN A 51 12.25 -2.41 -14.49
N VAL A 52 11.94 -2.17 -15.77
CA VAL A 52 10.58 -1.87 -16.24
C VAL A 52 9.69 -3.10 -16.07
N VAL A 53 10.17 -4.27 -16.47
CA VAL A 53 9.43 -5.54 -16.30
C VAL A 53 9.16 -5.81 -14.82
N PHE A 54 10.18 -5.66 -13.96
CA PHE A 54 10.00 -5.89 -12.52
C PHE A 54 9.05 -4.88 -11.87
N SER A 55 9.17 -3.59 -12.21
CA SER A 55 8.25 -2.56 -11.72
C SER A 55 6.83 -2.79 -12.20
N GLY A 56 6.64 -3.28 -13.43
CA GLY A 56 5.35 -3.64 -13.99
C GLY A 56 4.73 -4.84 -13.28
N LEU A 57 5.52 -5.90 -13.06
CA LEU A 57 5.07 -7.09 -12.32
C LEU A 57 4.68 -6.73 -10.88
N PHE A 58 5.44 -5.82 -10.27
CA PHE A 58 5.16 -5.28 -8.95
C PHE A 58 3.85 -4.48 -8.91
N LEU A 59 3.64 -3.56 -9.85
CA LEU A 59 2.41 -2.76 -9.96
C LEU A 59 1.19 -3.66 -10.24
N PHE A 60 1.37 -4.71 -11.04
CA PHE A 60 0.36 -5.72 -11.31
C PHE A 60 0.00 -6.50 -10.03
N TYR A 61 1.02 -7.01 -9.31
CA TYR A 61 0.81 -7.67 -8.02
C TYR A 61 0.07 -6.77 -7.05
N LYS A 62 0.48 -5.50 -6.92
CA LYS A 62 -0.18 -4.55 -6.02
C LYS A 62 -1.62 -4.27 -6.46
N THR A 63 -1.89 -4.08 -7.73
CA THR A 63 -3.26 -3.77 -8.18
C THR A 63 -4.21 -4.96 -8.01
N PHE A 64 -3.71 -6.18 -8.19
CA PHE A 64 -4.52 -7.39 -8.15
C PHE A 64 -4.63 -8.01 -6.74
N PHE A 65 -3.55 -7.98 -5.95
CA PHE A 65 -3.48 -8.61 -4.64
C PHE A 65 -3.51 -7.63 -3.45
N SER A 66 -3.23 -6.33 -3.62
CA SER A 66 -3.14 -5.39 -2.47
C SER A 66 -4.45 -5.13 -1.75
N SER A 67 -5.59 -5.55 -2.32
CA SER A 67 -6.86 -5.59 -1.58
C SER A 67 -6.81 -6.53 -0.36
N GLN A 68 -5.82 -7.43 -0.28
CA GLN A 68 -5.60 -8.36 0.83
C GLN A 68 -4.49 -7.92 1.80
N ASP A 69 -3.83 -6.79 1.57
CA ASP A 69 -2.79 -6.25 2.46
C ASP A 69 -3.42 -5.57 3.69
N LEU A 70 -4.00 -6.35 4.61
CA LEU A 70 -4.27 -5.89 5.98
C LEU A 70 -3.02 -6.00 6.89
N THR A 71 -1.87 -6.42 6.36
CA THR A 71 -0.58 -6.38 7.06
C THR A 71 0.13 -5.04 6.85
N VAL A 72 0.02 -4.16 7.84
CA VAL A 72 0.83 -2.94 7.93
C VAL A 72 2.30 -3.35 8.00
N CYS A 73 3.11 -2.94 7.01
CA CYS A 73 4.55 -3.21 7.05
C CYS A 73 5.13 -2.69 8.37
N THR A 74 5.85 -3.52 9.13
CA THR A 74 6.50 -3.13 10.39
C THR A 74 7.61 -2.10 10.17
N PHE A 75 8.06 -1.97 8.92
CA PHE A 75 9.19 -1.17 8.55
C PHE A 75 8.91 -0.13 7.46
N THR A 76 9.75 0.89 7.42
CA THR A 76 9.81 1.90 6.36
C THR A 76 11.15 1.84 5.62
N PRO A 77 11.18 1.94 4.27
CA PRO A 77 10.03 1.93 3.36
C PRO A 77 9.26 0.60 3.38
N SER A 78 8.05 0.58 2.80
CA SER A 78 7.21 -0.64 2.75
C SER A 78 7.96 -1.79 2.08
N CYS A 79 7.67 -3.05 2.40
CA CYS A 79 8.33 -4.22 1.77
C CYS A 79 8.28 -4.17 0.23
N SER A 80 7.17 -3.64 -0.27
CA SER A 80 6.87 -3.47 -1.67
C SER A 80 7.84 -2.47 -2.34
N GLU A 81 8.04 -1.32 -1.71
CA GLU A 81 8.95 -0.25 -2.12
C GLU A 81 10.42 -0.64 -1.92
N TYR A 82 10.72 -1.31 -0.80
CA TYR A 82 12.01 -1.92 -0.50
C TYR A 82 12.45 -2.82 -1.65
N GLY A 83 11.57 -3.69 -2.17
CA GLY A 83 11.93 -4.61 -3.24
C GLY A 83 12.32 -3.91 -4.53
N ILE A 84 11.58 -2.85 -4.90
CA ILE A 84 11.95 -2.02 -6.06
C ILE A 84 13.32 -1.37 -5.83
N LEU A 85 13.53 -0.75 -4.67
CA LEU A 85 14.78 -0.07 -4.36
C LEU A 85 15.97 -1.05 -4.30
N ALA A 86 15.77 -2.23 -3.73
CA ALA A 86 16.79 -3.28 -3.64
C ALA A 86 17.16 -3.82 -5.02
N VAL A 87 16.19 -4.12 -5.88
CA VAL A 87 16.45 -4.55 -7.26
C VAL A 87 17.13 -3.45 -8.08
N LYS A 88 16.75 -2.18 -7.89
CA LYS A 88 17.41 -1.05 -8.56
C LYS A 88 18.87 -0.88 -8.19
N LYS A 89 19.21 -1.12 -6.92
CA LYS A 89 20.57 -0.93 -6.40
C LYS A 89 21.46 -2.15 -6.60
N TYR A 90 20.93 -3.36 -6.36
CA TYR A 90 21.72 -4.59 -6.28
C TYR A 90 21.44 -5.58 -7.42
N GLY A 91 20.51 -5.28 -8.33
CA GLY A 91 20.11 -6.17 -9.42
C GLY A 91 19.05 -7.20 -9.02
N MET A 92 18.53 -7.95 -10.00
CA MET A 92 17.36 -8.83 -9.81
C MET A 92 17.62 -9.96 -8.80
N VAL A 93 18.78 -10.62 -8.90
CA VAL A 93 19.09 -11.78 -8.05
C VAL A 93 19.30 -11.34 -6.60
N LYS A 94 20.27 -10.45 -6.35
CA LYS A 94 20.59 -9.98 -5.00
C LYS A 94 19.46 -9.14 -4.40
N GLY A 95 18.83 -8.27 -5.20
CA GLY A 95 17.66 -7.50 -4.77
C GLY A 95 16.46 -8.39 -4.48
N GLY A 96 16.23 -9.45 -5.26
CA GLY A 96 15.19 -10.44 -5.02
C GLY A 96 15.39 -11.19 -3.70
N VAL A 97 16.61 -11.68 -3.45
CA VAL A 97 16.95 -12.33 -2.16
C VAL A 97 16.76 -11.38 -0.99
N MET A 98 17.23 -10.13 -1.09
CA MET A 98 17.01 -9.11 -0.06
C MET A 98 15.53 -8.82 0.19
N THR A 99 14.70 -8.85 -0.87
CA THR A 99 13.25 -8.64 -0.77
C THR A 99 12.57 -9.81 -0.07
N MET A 100 12.97 -11.05 -0.34
CA MET A 100 12.42 -12.23 0.33
C MET A 100 12.79 -12.24 1.81
N ASP A 101 14.06 -12.01 2.12
CA ASP A 101 14.57 -11.84 3.49
C ASP A 101 13.80 -10.73 4.23
N ARG A 102 13.55 -9.60 3.57
CA ARG A 102 12.71 -8.51 4.09
C ARG A 102 11.28 -8.92 4.42
N LEU A 103 10.62 -9.69 3.54
CA LEU A 103 9.25 -10.16 3.75
C LEU A 103 9.16 -11.09 4.96
N THR A 104 10.17 -11.94 5.21
CA THR A 104 10.18 -12.81 6.39
C THR A 104 10.25 -12.00 7.69
N ARG A 105 11.12 -10.99 7.77
CA ARG A 105 11.23 -10.11 8.95
C ARG A 105 9.96 -9.31 9.20
N CYS A 106 9.29 -8.87 8.14
CA CYS A 106 8.05 -8.10 8.25
C CYS A 106 6.86 -8.94 8.73
N ASN A 107 6.86 -10.26 8.50
CA ASN A 107 5.76 -11.17 8.87
C ASN A 107 5.99 -11.86 10.24
N GLY A 108 6.52 -11.13 11.22
CA GLY A 108 6.61 -11.60 12.62
C GLY A 108 7.98 -12.12 13.06
N LEU A 109 8.93 -12.32 12.16
CA LEU A 109 10.33 -12.63 12.51
C LEU A 109 11.18 -11.35 12.62
N SER A 110 10.61 -10.27 13.17
CA SER A 110 11.30 -8.97 13.26
C SER A 110 12.48 -9.06 14.25
N PRO A 111 13.72 -8.80 13.79
CA PRO A 111 14.88 -8.73 14.67
C PRO A 111 14.79 -7.54 15.63
N HIS A 112 15.29 -7.69 16.86
CA HIS A 112 15.17 -6.70 17.93
C HIS A 112 16.05 -5.44 17.77
N ASN A 113 16.83 -5.31 16.68
CA ASN A 113 17.92 -4.32 16.57
C ASN A 113 17.75 -3.32 15.41
N TYR A 114 16.55 -2.83 15.14
CA TYR A 114 16.32 -1.79 14.12
C TYR A 114 16.03 -0.42 14.74
N GLU A 115 16.51 0.64 14.10
CA GLU A 115 16.19 2.02 14.49
C GLU A 115 14.71 2.31 14.26
N PHE A 116 14.06 3.01 15.18
CA PHE A 116 12.64 3.38 15.06
C PHE A 116 12.48 4.78 14.46
N ASP A 117 11.69 4.89 13.40
CA ASP A 117 11.27 6.17 12.82
C ASP A 117 10.07 6.74 13.60
N LYS A 118 10.33 7.75 14.44
CA LYS A 118 9.29 8.42 15.24
C LYS A 118 8.21 9.11 14.40
N THR A 119 8.51 9.49 13.16
CA THR A 119 7.56 10.20 12.30
C THR A 119 6.58 9.22 11.66
N LYS A 120 7.08 8.08 11.20
CA LYS A 120 6.25 7.06 10.53
C LYS A 120 5.71 6.00 11.49
N MET A 121 6.21 5.97 12.73
CA MET A 121 5.94 4.92 13.72
C MET A 121 6.30 3.52 13.23
N LEU A 122 7.37 3.42 12.41
CA LEU A 122 7.83 2.19 11.76
C LEU A 122 9.35 2.00 11.94
N LEU A 123 9.84 0.77 11.87
CA LEU A 123 11.27 0.47 11.93
C LEU A 123 11.98 0.86 10.62
N LYS A 124 13.15 1.49 10.68
CA LYS A 124 13.92 1.90 9.49
C LYS A 124 14.74 0.74 8.94
N ASP A 125 14.59 0.45 7.65
CA ASP A 125 15.48 -0.46 6.91
C ASP A 125 15.35 -0.15 5.42
N ASP A 126 16.21 0.76 4.95
CA ASP A 126 16.24 1.27 3.59
C ASP A 126 17.45 0.69 2.83
N PRO A 127 17.25 -0.09 1.76
CA PRO A 127 18.34 -0.78 1.05
C PRO A 127 19.31 0.20 0.37
N ARG A 128 18.92 1.48 0.21
CA ARG A 128 19.79 2.54 -0.31
C ARG A 128 20.88 2.93 0.69
N ILE A 129 20.60 2.83 1.98
CA ILE A 129 21.46 3.33 3.06
C ILE A 129 22.08 2.15 3.81
N THR A 130 21.29 1.13 4.16
CA THR A 130 21.80 -0.05 4.86
C THR A 130 22.49 -1.00 3.87
N PRO A 131 23.70 -1.49 4.21
CA PRO A 131 24.30 -2.59 3.46
C PRO A 131 23.43 -3.84 3.58
N ALA A 132 23.54 -4.75 2.62
CA ALA A 132 22.80 -6.00 2.63
C ALA A 132 22.95 -6.70 4.00
N VAL A 133 21.81 -7.06 4.60
CA VAL A 133 21.76 -7.71 5.93
C VAL A 133 22.60 -8.99 5.90
N SER A 134 23.17 -9.39 7.04
CA SER A 134 24.14 -10.48 7.19
C SER A 134 23.74 -11.83 6.56
N VAL A 135 22.44 -12.10 6.43
CA VAL A 135 21.93 -13.30 5.76
C VAL A 135 22.29 -13.30 4.26
N VAL A 136 22.37 -12.13 3.63
CA VAL A 136 22.69 -11.94 2.21
C VAL A 136 24.18 -11.65 1.98
N SER A 137 24.91 -11.19 3.00
CA SER A 137 26.35 -10.86 2.86
C SER A 137 27.24 -12.07 2.58
N ASN A 138 26.75 -13.29 2.83
CA ASN A 138 27.49 -14.55 2.61
C ASN A 138 27.20 -15.22 1.25
N ILE A 139 26.33 -14.64 0.42
CA ILE A 139 26.04 -15.16 -0.92
C ILE A 139 27.08 -14.56 -1.87
N LYS A 140 28.10 -15.37 -2.19
CA LYS A 140 29.21 -15.04 -3.07
C LYS A 140 28.80 -15.02 -4.54
#